data_AF-A0A2D0AVU5-F1
#
_entry.id   AF-A0A2D0AVU5-F1
#
_cell.length_a   1.000
_cell.length_b   1.000
_cell.length_c   1.000
_cell.angle_alpha   90.00
_cell.angle_beta   90.00
_cell.angle_gamma   90.00
#
_symmetry.space_group_name_H-M   'P 1'
#
loop_
_entity.id
_entity.type
_entity.pdbx_description
1 polymer ?
#
loop_
_entity_poly.entity_id
_entity_poly.type
_entity_poly.pdbx_seq_one_letter_code
_entity_poly.pdbx_strand_id
1 'polypeptide(L)'
;MIRFHYTDKEIDKILKTLTIVIDTRENVNDHIRDYLHQKDIPVKLQKLDTGDYGCMIPKSEELGIPRDIYLDSRVERKAHMDEITGNLQKDTQTAFENELIRSKDIPFTLIVEDPKGYEKMLKGQYRSKYNPLALLGRLNTFKAKYGFEIVYLDNKYSGNWIYYHFYYQAKHYLKTGAF
;
A
#
# COMPACT_ATOMS: atom_id res chain seq x y z
N MET A 1 -0.83 -2.50 31.98
CA MET A 1 -0.36 -2.69 30.61
C MET A 1 0.98 -1.97 30.49
N ILE A 2 2.04 -2.66 30.09
CA ILE A 2 3.39 -2.09 29.93
C ILE A 2 3.62 -1.92 28.42
N ARG A 3 4.14 -0.77 27.98
CA ARG A 3 4.42 -0.48 26.57
C ARG A 3 5.79 0.16 26.43
N PHE A 4 6.49 -0.13 25.35
CA PHE A 4 7.67 0.66 24.95
C PHE A 4 7.22 2.08 24.61
N HIS A 5 7.93 3.07 25.15
CA HIS A 5 7.66 4.49 24.93
C HIS A 5 8.91 5.14 24.35
N TYR A 6 8.74 5.79 23.21
CA TYR A 6 9.75 6.63 22.58
C TYR A 6 9.38 8.09 22.76
N THR A 7 10.37 8.92 23.08
CA THR A 7 10.23 10.39 23.03
C THR A 7 10.00 10.84 21.59
N ASP A 8 9.38 12.01 21.37
CA ASP A 8 9.17 12.54 20.01
C ASP A 8 10.49 12.63 19.21
N LYS A 9 11.61 12.96 19.88
CA LYS A 9 12.94 13.01 19.25
C LYS A 9 13.41 11.63 18.78
N GLU A 10 13.18 10.58 19.56
CA GLU A 10 13.50 9.20 19.16
C GLU A 10 12.59 8.74 18.03
N ILE A 11 11.28 9.04 18.10
CA ILE A 11 10.34 8.72 17.02
C ILE A 11 10.80 9.36 15.71
N ASP A 12 11.16 10.65 15.72
CA ASP A 12 11.62 11.33 14.51
C ASP A 12 12.97 10.77 14.01
N LYS A 13 13.86 10.30 14.90
CA LYS A 13 15.07 9.56 14.50
C LYS A 13 14.72 8.23 13.83
N ILE A 14 13.81 7.45 14.42
CA ILE A 14 13.36 6.15 13.89
C ILE A 14 12.75 6.34 12.50
N LEU A 15 11.84 7.31 12.35
CA LEU A 15 11.11 7.55 11.10
C LEU A 15 12.01 8.00 9.95
N LYS A 16 13.18 8.59 10.22
CA LYS A 16 14.20 8.89 9.18
C LYS A 16 14.87 7.63 8.63
N THR A 17 14.82 6.52 9.35
CA THR A 17 15.39 5.24 8.90
C THR A 17 14.36 4.34 8.22
N LEU A 18 13.11 4.79 8.15
CA LEU A 18 12.00 4.05 7.56
C LEU A 18 12.34 3.63 6.13
N THR A 19 12.29 2.33 5.87
CA THR A 19 12.70 1.73 4.61
C THR A 19 11.47 1.17 3.90
N ILE A 20 11.26 1.57 2.65
CA ILE A 20 10.20 1.03 1.81
C ILE A 20 10.61 -0.34 1.30
N VAL A 21 9.74 -1.32 1.48
CA VAL A 21 9.93 -2.68 0.94
C VAL A 21 9.14 -2.78 -0.35
N ILE A 22 9.80 -3.15 -1.44
CA ILE A 22 9.17 -3.32 -2.75
C ILE A 22 9.21 -4.80 -3.11
N ASP A 23 8.06 -5.35 -3.51
CA ASP A 23 7.96 -6.71 -4.02
C ASP A 23 8.87 -6.91 -5.23
N THR A 24 9.58 -8.03 -5.28
CA THR A 24 10.55 -8.32 -6.36
C THR A 24 9.90 -8.51 -7.73
N ARG A 25 8.57 -8.68 -7.81
CA ARG A 25 7.82 -8.80 -9.07
C ARG A 25 7.31 -7.45 -9.58
N GLU A 26 7.38 -6.39 -8.77
CA GLU A 26 6.95 -5.05 -9.17
C GLU A 26 8.05 -4.36 -9.99
N ASN A 27 7.95 -4.51 -11.30
CA ASN A 27 9.00 -4.14 -12.26
C ASN A 27 8.72 -2.83 -13.03
N VAL A 28 7.49 -2.30 -12.98
CA VAL A 28 7.11 -1.07 -13.69
C VAL A 28 6.77 0.01 -12.67
N ASN A 29 7.80 0.50 -11.98
CA ASN A 29 7.69 1.41 -10.84
C ASN A 29 8.76 2.52 -10.82
N ASP A 30 9.37 2.83 -11.96
CA ASP A 30 10.45 3.82 -12.05
C ASP A 30 10.07 5.17 -11.44
N HIS A 31 8.86 5.68 -11.72
CA HIS A 31 8.38 6.94 -11.14
C HIS A 31 8.26 6.93 -9.62
N ILE A 32 8.02 5.75 -9.01
CA ILE A 32 8.02 5.58 -7.56
C ILE A 32 9.46 5.52 -7.05
N ARG A 33 10.32 4.72 -7.69
CA ARG A 33 11.72 4.57 -7.32
C ARG A 33 12.50 5.88 -7.43
N ASP A 34 12.24 6.65 -8.49
CA ASP A 34 12.84 7.96 -8.72
C ASP A 34 12.47 8.94 -7.62
N TYR A 35 11.20 8.97 -7.20
CA TYR A 35 10.77 9.80 -6.07
C TYR A 35 11.48 9.37 -4.77
N LEU A 36 11.51 8.07 -4.47
CA LEU A 36 12.13 7.56 -3.25
C LEU A 36 13.62 7.87 -3.22
N HIS A 37 14.31 7.67 -4.34
CA HIS A 37 15.72 8.01 -4.52
C HIS A 37 15.98 9.51 -4.38
N GLN A 38 15.17 10.38 -5.03
CA GLN A 38 15.29 11.83 -4.93
C GLN A 38 15.13 12.35 -3.48
N LYS A 39 14.40 11.61 -2.65
CA LYS A 39 14.16 11.95 -1.24
C LYS A 39 15.10 11.23 -0.27
N ASP A 40 16.09 10.51 -0.78
CA ASP A 40 17.01 9.68 0.01
C ASP A 40 16.27 8.68 0.92
N ILE A 41 15.11 8.19 0.47
CA ILE A 41 14.32 7.20 1.21
C ILE A 41 14.89 5.81 0.92
N PRO A 42 15.32 5.05 1.95
CA PRO A 42 15.86 3.72 1.76
C PRO A 42 14.84 2.76 1.15
N VAL A 43 15.32 1.87 0.27
CA VAL A 43 14.51 0.84 -0.39
C VAL A 43 15.13 -0.53 -0.18
N LYS A 44 14.28 -1.52 0.10
CA LYS A 44 14.64 -2.94 0.15
C LYS A 44 13.80 -3.72 -0.85
N LEU A 45 14.44 -4.48 -1.73
CA LEU A 45 13.74 -5.42 -2.61
C LEU A 45 13.57 -6.75 -1.89
N GLN A 46 12.34 -7.22 -1.76
CA GLN A 46 12.03 -8.49 -1.07
C GLN A 46 10.71 -9.04 -1.59
N LYS A 47 10.60 -10.36 -1.77
CA LYS A 47 9.30 -10.98 -2.06
C LYS A 47 8.32 -10.74 -0.90
N LEU A 48 7.14 -10.24 -1.22
CA LEU A 48 5.99 -10.09 -0.33
C LEU A 48 4.93 -11.15 -0.67
N ASP A 49 4.29 -11.71 0.34
CA ASP A 49 3.20 -12.68 0.12
C ASP A 49 1.87 -12.00 -0.29
N THR A 50 1.77 -10.69 -0.06
CA THR A 50 0.63 -9.82 -0.40
C THR A 50 1.11 -8.37 -0.55
N GLY A 51 0.51 -7.65 -1.50
CA GLY A 51 0.85 -6.28 -1.89
C GLY A 51 2.14 -6.17 -2.69
N ASP A 52 2.28 -5.02 -3.37
CA ASP A 52 3.48 -4.63 -4.11
C ASP A 52 4.46 -3.82 -3.24
N TYR A 53 3.94 -3.14 -2.22
CA TYR A 53 4.74 -2.29 -1.32
C TYR A 53 4.40 -2.57 0.15
N GLY A 54 5.44 -2.52 0.97
CA GLY A 54 5.39 -2.56 2.42
C GLY A 54 6.42 -1.61 3.04
N CYS A 55 6.61 -1.72 4.35
CA CYS A 55 7.50 -0.84 5.08
C CYS A 55 8.16 -1.56 6.25
N MET A 56 9.40 -1.20 6.56
CA MET A 56 10.10 -1.68 7.75
C MET A 56 10.90 -0.57 8.44
N ILE A 57 11.13 -0.76 9.72
CA ILE A 57 12.07 -0.01 10.54
C ILE A 57 13.30 -0.92 10.77
N PRO A 58 14.51 -0.51 10.40
CA PRO A 58 15.71 -1.34 10.54
C PRO A 58 16.10 -1.52 12.01
N LYS A 59 16.82 -2.61 12.30
CA LYS A 59 17.51 -2.81 13.58
C LYS A 59 18.31 -1.54 13.96
N SER A 60 18.17 -1.10 15.21
CA SER A 60 18.94 0.00 15.80
C SER A 60 19.18 -0.25 17.29
N GLU A 61 20.42 -0.60 17.66
CA GLU A 61 20.78 -0.83 19.07
C GLU A 61 20.71 0.47 19.90
N GLU A 62 21.07 1.61 19.31
CA GLU A 62 20.96 2.94 19.95
C GLU A 62 19.52 3.23 20.39
N LEU A 63 18.54 2.84 19.57
CA LEU A 63 17.11 3.12 19.80
C LEU A 63 16.38 1.91 20.41
N GLY A 64 17.11 0.90 20.89
CA GLY A 64 16.52 -0.28 21.52
C GLY A 64 15.67 -1.15 20.59
N ILE A 65 15.94 -1.11 19.27
CA ILE A 65 15.28 -1.91 18.24
C ILE A 65 16.20 -3.10 17.91
N PRO A 66 15.98 -4.30 18.49
CA PRO A 66 16.94 -5.40 18.39
C PRO A 66 16.93 -6.13 17.05
N ARG A 67 15.89 -5.93 16.22
CA ARG A 67 15.69 -6.57 14.91
C ARG A 67 14.91 -5.64 13.99
N ASP A 68 14.95 -5.92 12.69
CA ASP A 68 14.06 -5.25 11.73
C ASP A 68 12.60 -5.48 12.12
N ILE A 69 11.82 -4.40 12.17
CA ILE A 69 10.38 -4.42 12.45
C ILE A 69 9.66 -4.16 11.14
N TYR A 70 8.88 -5.12 10.66
CA TYR A 70 8.03 -4.94 9.49
C TYR A 70 6.68 -4.43 9.94
N LEU A 71 6.17 -3.40 9.26
CA LEU A 71 4.79 -2.97 9.46
C LEU A 71 3.87 -3.97 8.81
N ASP A 72 2.86 -4.41 9.55
CA ASP A 72 1.73 -5.18 9.02
C ASP A 72 0.76 -4.23 8.30
N SER A 73 1.22 -3.62 7.21
CA SER A 73 0.41 -2.87 6.26
C SER A 73 0.97 -3.05 4.85
N ARG A 74 0.08 -3.10 3.86
CA ARG A 74 0.44 -3.33 2.47
C ARG A 74 -0.28 -2.38 1.53
N VAL A 75 0.40 -2.05 0.45
CA VAL A 75 -0.16 -1.31 -0.67
C VAL A 75 -0.04 -2.17 -1.92
N GLU A 76 -1.17 -2.38 -2.59
CA GLU A 76 -1.25 -2.98 -3.92
C GLU A 76 -1.40 -1.86 -4.94
N ARG A 77 -0.67 -1.94 -6.06
CA ARG A 77 -0.72 -0.98 -7.14
C ARG A 77 -1.41 -1.57 -8.36
N LYS A 78 -2.19 -0.71 -9.02
CA LYS A 78 -2.80 -0.97 -10.33
C LYS A 78 -2.55 0.24 -11.22
N ALA A 79 -2.10 -0.01 -12.44
CA ALA A 79 -1.72 1.05 -13.36
C ALA A 79 -2.93 1.90 -13.80
N HIS A 80 -4.12 1.29 -13.87
CA HIS A 80 -5.34 1.95 -14.32
C HIS A 80 -6.60 1.10 -14.09
N MET A 81 -7.78 1.68 -14.31
CA MET A 81 -9.06 0.99 -14.18
C MET A 81 -9.21 -0.29 -15.03
N ASP A 82 -8.58 -0.35 -16.21
CA ASP A 82 -8.64 -1.55 -17.05
C ASP A 82 -8.06 -2.78 -16.35
N GLU A 83 -7.06 -2.60 -15.48
CA GLU A 83 -6.43 -3.69 -14.73
C GLU A 83 -7.36 -4.22 -13.64
N ILE A 84 -8.08 -3.31 -12.95
CA ILE A 84 -9.14 -3.69 -12.01
C ILE A 84 -10.21 -4.52 -12.73
N THR A 85 -10.75 -4.00 -13.84
CA THR A 85 -11.83 -4.70 -14.54
C THR A 85 -11.37 -6.01 -15.19
N GLY A 86 -10.09 -6.09 -15.60
CA GLY A 86 -9.44 -7.31 -16.08
C GLY A 86 -9.30 -8.36 -14.98
N ASN A 87 -8.92 -7.95 -13.78
CA ASN A 87 -8.77 -8.83 -12.61
C ASN A 87 -10.10 -9.29 -12.00
N LEU A 88 -11.23 -8.70 -12.41
CA LEU A 88 -12.57 -9.09 -11.97
C LEU A 88 -13.30 -10.01 -12.96
N GLN A 89 -12.63 -10.45 -14.04
CA GLN A 89 -13.17 -11.41 -14.99
C GLN A 89 -13.26 -12.82 -14.40
N LYS A 90 -14.04 -13.70 -15.03
CA LYS A 90 -14.40 -15.02 -14.48
C LYS A 90 -13.18 -15.89 -14.12
N ASP A 91 -12.13 -15.79 -14.91
CA ASP A 91 -10.87 -16.55 -14.83
C ASP A 91 -9.83 -15.91 -13.88
N THR A 92 -9.87 -14.60 -13.68
CA THR A 92 -8.90 -13.85 -12.86
C THR A 92 -9.42 -13.43 -11.48
N GLN A 93 -10.75 -13.35 -11.30
CA GLN A 93 -11.38 -12.85 -10.08
C GLN A 93 -10.97 -13.58 -8.81
N THR A 94 -10.70 -14.89 -8.89
CA THR A 94 -10.29 -15.68 -7.73
C THR A 94 -8.93 -15.23 -7.22
N ALA A 95 -8.00 -14.90 -8.12
CA ALA A 95 -6.69 -14.39 -7.72
C ALA A 95 -6.80 -13.02 -7.05
N PHE A 96 -7.64 -12.13 -7.59
CA PHE A 96 -7.91 -10.82 -7.01
C PHE A 96 -8.56 -10.94 -5.61
N GLU A 97 -9.59 -11.77 -5.45
CA GLU A 97 -10.24 -11.97 -4.15
C GLU A 97 -9.30 -12.64 -3.13
N ASN A 98 -8.42 -13.55 -3.57
CA ASN A 98 -7.41 -14.16 -2.70
C ASN A 98 -6.38 -13.15 -2.18
N GLU A 99 -6.04 -12.13 -2.94
CA GLU A 99 -5.20 -11.01 -2.48
C GLU A 99 -5.88 -10.28 -1.32
N LEU A 100 -7.16 -9.93 -1.50
CA LEU A 100 -7.96 -9.27 -0.47
C LEU A 100 -8.15 -10.14 0.78
N ILE A 101 -8.25 -11.46 0.62
CA ILE A 101 -8.33 -12.40 1.74
C ILE A 101 -7.03 -12.42 2.55
N ARG A 102 -5.86 -12.39 1.88
CA ARG A 102 -4.55 -12.37 2.55
C ARG A 102 -4.33 -11.07 3.33
N SER A 103 -4.91 -9.96 2.86
CA SER A 103 -4.70 -8.65 3.44
C SER A 103 -5.80 -8.21 4.43
N LYS A 104 -6.85 -9.00 4.64
CA LYS A 104 -8.08 -8.57 5.36
C LYS A 104 -7.87 -8.18 6.84
N ASP A 105 -6.81 -8.70 7.46
CA ASP A 105 -6.53 -8.51 8.89
C ASP A 105 -5.45 -7.42 9.13
N ILE A 106 -5.03 -6.73 8.07
CA ILE A 106 -4.02 -5.68 8.11
C ILE A 106 -4.50 -4.43 7.34
N PRO A 107 -4.04 -3.21 7.68
CA PRO A 107 -4.25 -2.04 6.83
C PRO A 107 -3.78 -2.28 5.39
N PHE A 108 -4.73 -2.31 4.45
CA PHE A 108 -4.51 -2.57 3.04
C PHE A 108 -5.08 -1.46 2.17
N THR A 109 -4.27 -0.96 1.24
CA THR A 109 -4.72 0.05 0.26
C THR A 109 -4.44 -0.42 -1.16
N LEU A 110 -5.43 -0.28 -2.03
CA LEU A 110 -5.29 -0.45 -3.46
C LEU A 110 -5.14 0.93 -4.12
N ILE A 111 -3.93 1.26 -4.57
CA ILE A 111 -3.71 2.45 -5.41
C ILE A 111 -4.06 2.09 -6.85
N VAL A 112 -4.87 2.94 -7.46
CA VAL A 112 -5.13 2.92 -8.90
C VAL A 112 -4.55 4.20 -9.48
N GLU A 113 -3.53 4.09 -10.33
CA GLU A 113 -2.83 5.22 -10.98
C GLU A 113 -3.64 5.83 -12.14
N ASP A 114 -4.92 6.06 -11.87
CA ASP A 114 -5.86 6.70 -12.76
C ASP A 114 -6.57 7.81 -11.97
N PRO A 115 -6.16 9.09 -12.09
CA PRO A 115 -6.73 10.18 -11.29
C PRO A 115 -8.21 10.41 -11.61
N LYS A 116 -8.67 9.97 -12.78
CA LYS A 116 -10.09 9.97 -13.17
C LYS A 116 -10.74 8.59 -13.01
N GLY A 117 -10.10 7.65 -12.32
CA GLY A 117 -10.54 6.25 -12.25
C GLY A 117 -11.96 6.09 -11.71
N TYR A 118 -12.33 6.85 -10.67
CA TYR A 118 -13.72 6.87 -10.18
C TYR A 118 -14.70 7.41 -11.23
N GLU A 119 -14.37 8.51 -11.91
CA GLU A 119 -15.20 9.08 -12.99
C GLU A 119 -15.37 8.07 -14.14
N LYS A 120 -14.26 7.45 -14.57
CA LYS A 120 -14.24 6.44 -15.63
C LYS A 120 -15.06 5.22 -15.24
N MET A 121 -14.99 4.78 -13.99
CA MET A 121 -15.81 3.69 -13.47
C MET A 121 -17.30 3.99 -13.67
N LEU A 122 -17.76 5.18 -13.24
CA LEU A 122 -19.16 5.59 -13.37
C LEU A 122 -19.62 5.71 -14.84
N LYS A 123 -18.72 6.17 -15.72
CA LYS A 123 -19.01 6.36 -17.14
C LYS A 123 -18.81 5.10 -17.99
N GLY A 124 -18.29 4.02 -17.43
CA GLY A 124 -17.94 2.81 -18.20
C GLY A 124 -16.76 3.02 -19.16
N GLN A 125 -15.82 3.91 -18.82
CA GLN A 125 -14.69 4.28 -19.68
C GLN A 125 -13.47 3.39 -19.41
N TYR A 126 -13.61 2.11 -19.77
CA TYR A 126 -12.58 1.08 -19.74
C TYR A 126 -12.90 0.06 -20.86
N ARG A 127 -11.91 -0.74 -21.27
CA ARG A 127 -11.99 -1.70 -22.37
C ARG A 127 -13.01 -2.81 -22.10
N SER A 128 -13.13 -3.23 -20.84
CA SER A 128 -14.10 -4.24 -20.42
C SER A 128 -15.54 -3.72 -20.61
N LYS A 129 -16.48 -4.62 -20.96
CA LYS A 129 -17.91 -4.30 -20.99
C LYS A 129 -18.58 -4.46 -19.62
N TYR A 130 -17.79 -4.46 -18.54
CA TYR A 130 -18.32 -4.55 -17.18
C TYR A 130 -19.33 -3.43 -16.95
N ASN A 131 -20.53 -3.78 -16.49
CA ASN A 131 -21.56 -2.78 -16.21
C ASN A 131 -21.08 -1.80 -15.10
N PRO A 132 -21.13 -0.47 -15.30
CA PRO A 132 -20.65 0.51 -14.33
C PRO A 132 -21.23 0.36 -12.92
N LEU A 133 -22.55 0.18 -12.81
CA LEU A 133 -23.22 0.04 -11.52
C LEU A 133 -22.84 -1.28 -10.84
N ALA A 134 -22.71 -2.37 -11.61
CA ALA A 134 -22.25 -3.66 -11.10
C ALA A 134 -20.79 -3.60 -10.62
N LEU A 135 -19.91 -2.87 -11.33
CA LEU A 135 -18.52 -2.68 -10.92
C LEU A 135 -18.43 -1.87 -9.62
N LEU A 136 -19.14 -0.75 -9.55
CA LEU A 136 -19.24 0.08 -8.35
C LEU A 136 -19.76 -0.74 -7.15
N GLY A 137 -20.84 -1.49 -7.34
CA GLY A 137 -21.41 -2.35 -6.30
C GLY A 137 -20.40 -3.39 -5.82
N ARG A 138 -19.76 -4.10 -6.75
CA ARG A 138 -18.78 -5.14 -6.42
C ARG A 138 -17.59 -4.61 -5.64
N LEU A 139 -16.99 -3.49 -6.07
CA LEU A 139 -15.85 -2.89 -5.36
C LEU A 139 -16.25 -2.44 -3.95
N ASN A 140 -17.43 -1.83 -3.77
CA ASN A 140 -17.88 -1.44 -2.44
C ASN A 140 -18.22 -2.64 -1.54
N THR A 141 -18.81 -3.71 -2.10
CA THR A 141 -19.00 -4.97 -1.36
C THR A 141 -17.67 -5.55 -0.91
N PHE A 142 -16.64 -5.53 -1.78
CA PHE A 142 -15.31 -5.99 -1.41
C PHE A 142 -14.67 -5.12 -0.32
N LYS A 143 -14.74 -3.79 -0.44
CA LYS A 143 -14.26 -2.88 0.62
C LYS A 143 -14.91 -3.18 1.97
N ALA A 144 -16.23 -3.37 1.99
CA ALA A 144 -16.97 -3.72 3.20
C ALA A 144 -16.60 -5.11 3.75
N LYS A 145 -16.39 -6.10 2.87
CA LYS A 145 -16.08 -7.49 3.23
C LYS A 145 -14.65 -7.67 3.75
N TYR A 146 -13.69 -6.92 3.19
CA TYR A 146 -12.26 -7.13 3.41
C TYR A 146 -11.53 -5.96 4.09
N GLY A 147 -12.20 -4.84 4.33
CA GLY A 147 -11.65 -3.75 5.14
C GLY A 147 -10.52 -2.97 4.46
N PHE A 148 -10.58 -2.78 3.14
CA PHE A 148 -9.57 -2.01 2.39
C PHE A 148 -10.13 -0.74 1.76
N GLU A 149 -9.22 0.12 1.32
CA GLU A 149 -9.53 1.35 0.59
C GLU A 149 -8.96 1.37 -0.83
N ILE A 150 -9.56 2.19 -1.69
CA ILE A 150 -9.09 2.42 -3.05
C ILE A 150 -8.76 3.90 -3.17
N VAL A 151 -7.55 4.20 -3.62
CA VAL A 151 -7.07 5.55 -3.87
C VAL A 151 -6.83 5.73 -5.36
N TYR A 152 -7.49 6.71 -5.96
CA TYR A 152 -7.29 7.11 -7.34
C TYR A 152 -6.29 8.27 -7.39
N LEU A 153 -5.18 8.07 -8.09
CA LEU A 153 -4.04 8.97 -8.02
C LEU A 153 -3.38 9.14 -9.40
N ASP A 154 -2.78 10.29 -9.63
CA ASP A 154 -1.86 10.49 -10.77
C ASP A 154 -0.52 9.82 -10.44
N ASN A 155 0.02 9.00 -11.34
CA ASN A 155 1.17 8.13 -11.07
C ASN A 155 2.37 8.88 -10.47
N LYS A 156 2.64 10.12 -10.90
CA LYS A 156 3.74 10.95 -10.39
C LYS A 156 3.69 11.21 -8.88
N TYR A 157 2.54 11.00 -8.24
CA TYR A 157 2.37 11.16 -6.80
C TYR A 157 2.46 9.85 -6.03
N SER A 158 2.49 8.68 -6.70
CA SER A 158 2.47 7.38 -6.02
C SER A 158 3.64 7.19 -5.06
N GLY A 159 4.85 7.59 -5.44
CA GLY A 159 6.02 7.48 -4.55
C GLY A 159 5.86 8.31 -3.27
N ASN A 160 5.34 9.53 -3.40
CA ASN A 160 5.03 10.39 -2.26
C ASN A 160 3.97 9.77 -1.36
N TRP A 161 2.86 9.34 -1.96
CA TRP A 161 1.72 8.79 -1.24
C TRP A 161 2.13 7.52 -0.49
N ILE A 162 2.83 6.57 -1.14
CA ILE A 162 3.27 5.31 -0.53
C ILE A 162 4.16 5.58 0.68
N TYR A 163 5.16 6.46 0.54
CA TYR A 163 6.04 6.78 1.65
C TYR A 163 5.27 7.37 2.84
N TYR A 164 4.45 8.41 2.60
CA TYR A 164 3.77 9.08 3.69
C TYR A 164 2.63 8.25 4.30
N HIS A 165 2.00 7.35 3.52
CA HIS A 165 1.05 6.37 4.04
C HIS A 165 1.69 5.53 5.14
N PHE A 166 2.84 4.90 4.86
CA PHE A 166 3.55 4.11 5.85
C PHE A 166 4.20 4.96 6.95
N TYR A 167 4.73 6.13 6.63
CA TYR A 167 5.35 7.03 7.59
C TYR A 167 4.38 7.41 8.72
N TYR A 168 3.16 7.81 8.37
CA TYR A 168 2.20 8.24 9.38
C TYR A 168 1.58 7.07 10.15
N GLN A 169 1.46 5.88 9.54
CA GLN A 169 1.13 4.66 10.27
C GLN A 169 2.22 4.30 11.28
N ALA A 170 3.48 4.23 10.85
CA ALA A 170 4.63 3.97 11.72
C ALA A 170 4.69 4.96 12.89
N LYS A 171 4.50 6.26 12.59
CA LYS A 171 4.47 7.32 13.60
C LYS A 171 3.36 7.10 14.63
N HIS A 172 2.17 6.71 14.18
CA HIS A 172 1.05 6.42 15.07
C HIS A 172 1.35 5.23 15.99
N TYR A 173 1.87 4.13 15.44
CA TYR A 173 2.21 2.93 16.21
C TYR A 173 3.32 3.20 17.24
N LEU A 174 4.38 3.90 16.85
CA LEU A 174 5.45 4.32 17.75
C LEU A 174 4.94 5.23 18.89
N LYS A 175 4.03 6.16 18.59
CA LYS A 175 3.44 7.06 19.60
C LYS A 175 2.53 6.35 20.59
N THR A 176 1.78 5.36 20.12
CA THR A 176 0.80 4.63 20.94
C THR A 176 1.43 3.43 21.66
N GLY A 177 2.66 3.06 21.31
CA GLY A 177 3.33 1.85 21.80
C GLY A 177 2.62 0.58 21.35
N ALA A 178 1.95 0.63 20.19
CA ALA A 178 1.37 -0.53 19.53
C ALA A 178 2.47 -1.18 18.68
N PHE A 179 2.93 -2.35 19.14
CA PHE A 179 3.89 -3.21 18.45
C PHE A 179 3.29 -4.61 18.34
#